data_AF-A0A1F5J7B2-F1
#
_entry.id   AF-A0A1F5J7B2-F1
#
_cell.length_a   1.000
_cell.length_b   1.000
_cell.length_c   1.000
_cell.angle_alpha   90.00
_cell.angle_beta   90.00
_cell.angle_gamma   90.00
#
_symmetry.space_group_name_H-M   'P 1'
#
loop_
_entity.id
_entity.type
_entity.pdbx_description
1 polymer ?
#
loop_
_entity_poly.entity_id
_entity_poly.type
_entity_poly.pdbx_seq_one_letter_code
_entity_poly.pdbx_strand_id
1 'polypeptide(L)'
;MRDPYVRFSLILVSGLILRIFLSQFLTYGPDFSAWIGWGSQISSAGFGHFYERHWCDYMPGYLYVLWMLDNIHRVLPGLSVDILFKLPANLADFGISILIFYSLKLITSDKNAMIASVAYFFNPASLANSTFWGQVDSFHALPILLSVYLGLRQRFILSGVFASLAFMIKPQSLVIFPLIGFLALIPIIKTWHKLTIRSLLPPFELALTIVITAAIVTLPFIWDGIYSVSYLVTGPADLIIERFNASYGQYTSTSLNAFNFWGAVAMWQNDDTKFLGISFRNIGTMMFGTVYAVILGHLIRYTAAVKNNGIRDYGYYVFEAIMLVLFTLFLFVTRAHERHLLPMIVFFTLITFRTWIFWYLYAIVSGVYVLNMVYSYIQLTTLYKGIPQVYTAYFIPGMFIIYLIAYIIVLLSFVVSTSKYKNTFDTLSPRTLKR
;
A
#
# COMPACT_ATOMS: atom_id res chain seq x y z
N MET A 1 -7.90 -14.58 32.90
CA MET A 1 -6.51 -14.55 32.42
C MET A 1 -5.91 -13.17 32.71
N ARG A 2 -4.79 -13.07 33.44
CA ARG A 2 -4.23 -11.77 33.88
C ARG A 2 -3.32 -11.10 32.84
N ASP A 3 -2.64 -11.87 31.98
CA ASP A 3 -1.71 -11.34 30.98
C ASP A 3 -2.46 -10.67 29.79
N PRO A 4 -2.24 -9.37 29.52
CA PRO A 4 -2.81 -8.69 28.36
C PRO A 4 -2.31 -9.24 27.01
N TYR A 5 -1.08 -9.75 26.91
CA TYR A 5 -0.55 -10.31 25.66
C TYR A 5 -1.24 -11.62 25.30
N VAL A 6 -1.53 -12.48 26.29
CA VAL A 6 -2.30 -13.72 26.07
C VAL A 6 -3.69 -13.40 25.54
N ARG A 7 -4.38 -12.41 26.14
CA ARG A 7 -5.70 -11.96 25.67
C ARG A 7 -5.64 -11.40 24.25
N PHE A 8 -4.65 -10.57 23.96
CA PHE A 8 -4.42 -10.01 22.63
C PHE A 8 -4.19 -11.10 21.58
N SER A 9 -3.31 -12.07 21.85
CA SER A 9 -3.07 -13.20 20.95
C SER A 9 -4.32 -14.04 20.72
N LEU A 10 -5.09 -14.33 21.77
CA LEU A 10 -6.35 -15.06 21.65
C LEU A 10 -7.37 -14.32 20.78
N ILE A 11 -7.46 -12.99 20.90
CA ILE A 11 -8.34 -12.15 20.06
C ILE A 11 -7.94 -12.26 18.60
N LEU A 12 -6.65 -12.13 18.27
CA LEU A 12 -6.19 -12.20 16.88
C LEU A 12 -6.34 -13.62 16.29
N VAL A 13 -6.02 -14.67 17.06
CA VAL A 13 -6.20 -16.06 16.60
C VAL A 13 -7.67 -16.38 16.39
N SER A 14 -8.55 -16.00 17.33
CA SER A 14 -10.00 -16.21 17.19
C SER A 14 -10.56 -15.44 16.01
N GLY A 15 -10.11 -14.20 15.78
CA GLY A 15 -10.51 -13.42 14.61
C GLY A 15 -9.98 -14.01 13.30
N LEU A 16 -8.80 -14.63 13.27
CA LEU A 16 -8.31 -15.33 12.08
C LEU A 16 -9.16 -16.55 11.76
N ILE A 17 -9.54 -17.35 12.78
CA ILE A 17 -10.45 -18.49 12.61
C ILE A 17 -11.81 -18.00 12.08
N LEU A 18 -12.35 -16.92 12.66
CA LEU A 18 -13.58 -16.30 12.18
C LEU A 18 -13.46 -15.86 10.72
N ARG A 19 -12.38 -15.18 10.35
CA ARG A 19 -12.12 -14.76 8.96
C ARG A 19 -12.04 -15.95 8.01
N ILE A 20 -11.35 -17.03 8.37
CA ILE A 20 -11.29 -18.26 7.56
C ILE A 20 -12.68 -18.86 7.38
N PHE A 21 -13.48 -18.93 8.45
CA PHE A 21 -14.87 -19.37 8.36
C PHE A 21 -15.70 -18.44 7.47
N LEU A 22 -15.50 -17.13 7.56
CA LEU A 22 -16.25 -16.16 6.75
C LEU A 22 -15.82 -16.14 5.27
N SER A 23 -14.62 -16.62 4.94
CA SER A 23 -14.10 -16.65 3.57
C SER A 23 -14.95 -17.46 2.59
N GLN A 24 -15.81 -18.35 3.08
CA GLN A 24 -16.77 -19.09 2.23
C GLN A 24 -17.95 -18.24 1.75
N PHE A 25 -18.10 -17.01 2.24
CA PHE A 25 -19.22 -16.13 1.90
C PHE A 25 -18.76 -14.98 1.01
N LEU A 26 -19.55 -14.73 -0.05
CA LEU A 26 -19.33 -13.71 -1.07
C LEU A 26 -18.02 -13.94 -1.83
N THR A 27 -18.00 -13.66 -3.13
CA THR A 27 -16.76 -13.56 -3.91
C THR A 27 -17.13 -12.96 -5.26
N TYR A 28 -16.18 -12.35 -5.96
CA TYR A 28 -16.38 -12.01 -7.36
C TYR A 28 -15.74 -13.08 -8.25
N GLY A 29 -16.59 -13.96 -8.79
CA GLY A 29 -16.17 -15.15 -9.54
C GLY A 29 -15.17 -14.89 -10.68
N PRO A 30 -15.31 -13.82 -11.49
CA PRO A 30 -14.36 -13.54 -12.57
C PRO A 30 -12.91 -13.32 -12.08
N ASP A 31 -12.70 -12.64 -10.96
CA ASP A 31 -11.35 -12.44 -10.40
C ASP A 31 -10.74 -13.79 -9.99
N PHE A 32 -11.52 -14.62 -9.29
CA PHE A 32 -11.08 -15.94 -8.85
C PHE A 32 -10.78 -16.86 -10.01
N SER A 33 -11.61 -16.84 -11.05
CA SER A 33 -11.41 -17.63 -12.26
C SER A 33 -10.08 -17.30 -12.94
N ALA A 34 -9.73 -16.00 -13.01
CA ALA A 34 -8.44 -15.56 -13.54
C ALA A 34 -7.27 -16.08 -12.70
N TRP A 35 -7.35 -15.97 -11.37
CA TRP A 35 -6.29 -16.44 -10.47
C TRP A 35 -6.08 -17.96 -10.48
N ILE A 36 -7.18 -18.72 -10.46
CA ILE A 36 -7.13 -20.17 -10.58
C ILE A 36 -6.52 -20.55 -11.94
N GLY A 37 -6.95 -19.88 -13.01
CA GLY A 37 -6.40 -20.06 -14.36
C GLY A 37 -4.89 -19.85 -14.42
N TRP A 38 -4.39 -18.73 -13.93
CA TRP A 38 -2.96 -18.42 -13.92
C TRP A 38 -2.16 -19.40 -13.05
N GLY A 39 -2.66 -19.76 -11.86
CA GLY A 39 -2.03 -20.75 -10.99
C GLY A 39 -1.91 -22.11 -11.69
N SER A 40 -3.00 -22.60 -12.27
CA SER A 40 -3.03 -23.87 -13.00
C SER A 40 -2.08 -23.88 -14.21
N GLN A 41 -2.03 -22.77 -14.97
CA GLN A 41 -1.12 -22.62 -16.11
C GLN A 41 0.34 -22.77 -15.68
N ILE A 42 0.78 -22.03 -14.65
CA ILE A 42 2.15 -22.10 -14.15
C ILE A 42 2.46 -23.50 -13.59
N SER A 43 1.55 -24.09 -12.82
CA SER A 43 1.75 -25.44 -12.27
C SER A 43 1.76 -26.54 -13.32
N SER A 44 1.24 -26.30 -14.53
CA SER A 44 1.24 -27.29 -15.62
C SER A 44 2.38 -27.12 -16.61
N ALA A 45 2.80 -25.89 -16.90
CA ALA A 45 3.74 -25.57 -17.97
C ALA A 45 5.04 -24.88 -17.48
N GLY A 46 5.15 -24.62 -16.18
CA GLY A 46 6.27 -23.87 -15.59
C GLY A 46 6.11 -22.35 -15.70
N PHE A 47 7.09 -21.62 -15.16
CA PHE A 47 7.12 -20.16 -15.18
C PHE A 47 7.61 -19.58 -16.52
N GLY A 48 8.45 -20.31 -17.25
CA GLY A 48 9.07 -19.84 -18.50
C GLY A 48 8.04 -19.52 -19.59
N HIS A 49 8.23 -18.37 -20.24
CA HIS A 49 7.34 -17.83 -21.28
C HIS A 49 5.87 -17.69 -20.86
N PHE A 50 5.55 -17.69 -19.55
CA PHE A 50 4.18 -17.60 -19.06
C PHE A 50 3.44 -16.38 -19.64
N TYR A 51 4.10 -15.22 -19.64
CA TYR A 51 3.52 -13.96 -20.12
C TYR A 51 3.38 -13.85 -21.64
N GLU A 52 4.06 -14.69 -22.41
CA GLU A 52 3.91 -14.79 -23.87
C GLU A 52 2.72 -15.67 -24.24
N ARG A 53 2.49 -16.72 -23.45
CA ARG A 53 1.46 -17.74 -23.70
C ARG A 53 0.10 -17.36 -23.16
N HIS A 54 0.06 -16.53 -22.12
CA HIS A 54 -1.15 -16.23 -21.36
C HIS A 54 -1.29 -14.74 -21.07
N TRP A 55 -2.53 -14.24 -21.18
CA TRP A 55 -2.86 -12.92 -20.67
C TRP A 55 -2.82 -12.92 -19.15
N CYS A 56 -2.10 -11.97 -18.56
CA CYS A 56 -1.99 -11.76 -17.13
C CYS A 56 -1.67 -10.29 -16.85
N ASP A 57 -2.40 -9.70 -15.91
CA ASP A 57 -2.30 -8.28 -15.54
C ASP A 57 -1.59 -8.05 -14.19
N TYR A 58 -0.89 -9.10 -13.71
CA TYR A 58 -0.09 -9.07 -12.49
C TYR A 58 1.41 -9.10 -12.78
N MET A 59 2.16 -8.41 -11.93
CA MET A 59 3.61 -8.54 -11.84
C MET A 59 4.00 -9.95 -11.31
N PRO A 60 5.24 -10.41 -11.57
CA PRO A 60 5.66 -11.79 -11.25
C PRO A 60 5.47 -12.24 -9.79
N GLY A 61 5.52 -11.31 -8.84
CA GLY A 61 5.57 -11.62 -7.40
C GLY A 61 4.34 -12.37 -6.89
N TYR A 62 3.12 -12.01 -7.32
CA TYR A 62 1.91 -12.70 -6.85
C TYR A 62 1.68 -14.05 -7.54
N LEU A 63 2.28 -14.27 -8.71
CA LEU A 63 2.14 -15.52 -9.46
C LEU A 63 2.77 -16.72 -8.74
N TYR A 64 3.81 -16.51 -7.94
CA TYR A 64 4.35 -17.55 -7.05
C TYR A 64 3.34 -18.01 -6.01
N VAL A 65 2.51 -17.09 -5.50
CA VAL A 65 1.45 -17.43 -4.55
C VAL A 65 0.40 -18.28 -5.25
N LEU A 66 -0.05 -17.86 -6.44
CA LEU A 66 -1.04 -18.61 -7.22
C LEU A 66 -0.55 -20.01 -7.61
N TRP A 67 0.71 -20.13 -8.03
CA TRP A 67 1.36 -21.42 -8.26
C TRP A 67 1.32 -22.32 -7.00
N MET A 68 1.71 -21.79 -5.85
CA MET A 68 1.67 -22.54 -4.59
C MET A 68 0.24 -22.97 -4.23
N LEU A 69 -0.74 -22.08 -4.36
CA LEU A 69 -2.14 -22.36 -4.05
C LEU A 69 -2.72 -23.45 -4.97
N ASP A 70 -2.43 -23.39 -6.26
CA ASP A 70 -2.87 -24.41 -7.21
C ASP A 70 -2.28 -25.79 -6.88
N ASN A 71 -0.98 -25.86 -6.54
CA ASN A 71 -0.37 -27.12 -6.11
C ASN A 71 -0.98 -27.68 -4.82
N ILE A 72 -1.32 -26.82 -3.85
CA ILE A 72 -2.05 -27.24 -2.65
C ILE A 72 -3.43 -27.79 -3.03
N HIS A 73 -4.15 -27.12 -3.93
CA HIS A 73 -5.47 -27.56 -4.37
C HIS A 73 -5.43 -28.92 -5.07
N ARG A 74 -4.41 -29.18 -5.90
CA ARG A 74 -4.22 -30.50 -6.56
C ARG A 74 -4.03 -31.64 -5.58
N VAL A 75 -3.33 -31.40 -4.47
CA VAL A 75 -3.09 -32.41 -3.41
C VAL A 75 -4.29 -32.53 -2.45
N LEU A 76 -5.02 -31.43 -2.23
CA LEU A 76 -6.16 -31.35 -1.33
C LEU A 76 -7.42 -30.86 -2.06
N PRO A 77 -7.98 -31.65 -3.00
CA PRO A 77 -9.11 -31.21 -3.83
C PRO A 77 -10.39 -30.99 -3.02
N GLY A 78 -10.51 -31.59 -1.82
CA GLY A 78 -11.63 -31.38 -0.91
C GLY A 78 -11.58 -30.05 -0.12
N LEU A 79 -10.48 -29.30 -0.19
CA LEU A 79 -10.38 -27.98 0.43
C LEU A 79 -11.12 -26.94 -0.43
N SER A 80 -11.99 -26.15 0.19
CA SER A 80 -12.70 -25.06 -0.48
C SER A 80 -11.72 -24.11 -1.17
N VAL A 81 -11.91 -23.91 -2.47
CA VAL A 81 -11.12 -22.98 -3.29
C VAL A 81 -11.25 -21.55 -2.76
N ASP A 82 -12.45 -21.15 -2.33
CA ASP A 82 -12.68 -19.82 -1.75
C ASP A 82 -11.86 -19.62 -0.48
N ILE A 83 -11.86 -20.59 0.43
CA ILE A 83 -11.02 -20.52 1.64
C ILE A 83 -9.54 -20.45 1.26
N LEU A 84 -9.09 -21.33 0.36
CA LEU A 84 -7.70 -21.45 -0.02
C LEU A 84 -7.16 -20.17 -0.69
N PHE A 85 -7.88 -19.61 -1.66
CA PHE A 85 -7.43 -18.43 -2.41
C PHE A 85 -7.60 -17.12 -1.63
N LYS A 86 -8.46 -17.07 -0.62
CA LYS A 86 -8.55 -15.93 0.33
C LYS A 86 -7.58 -16.03 1.49
N LEU A 87 -6.98 -17.19 1.71
CA LEU A 87 -6.08 -17.40 2.84
C LEU A 87 -4.87 -16.45 2.85
N PRO A 88 -4.18 -16.18 1.72
CA PRO A 88 -3.05 -15.25 1.73
C PRO A 88 -3.41 -13.84 2.19
N ALA A 89 -4.56 -13.31 1.75
CA ALA A 89 -5.02 -11.98 2.16
C ALA A 89 -5.39 -11.93 3.65
N ASN A 90 -6.07 -12.96 4.16
CA ASN A 90 -6.40 -13.06 5.59
C ASN A 90 -5.15 -13.21 6.47
N LEU A 91 -4.16 -14.00 6.04
CA LEU A 91 -2.88 -14.13 6.72
C LEU A 91 -2.08 -12.81 6.66
N ALA A 92 -2.16 -12.09 5.54
CA ALA A 92 -1.52 -10.80 5.41
C ALA A 92 -2.12 -9.77 6.38
N ASP A 93 -3.44 -9.72 6.54
CA ASP A 93 -4.09 -8.88 7.53
C ASP A 93 -3.70 -9.24 8.97
N PHE A 94 -3.57 -10.52 9.28
CA PHE A 94 -3.07 -10.97 10.58
C PHE A 94 -1.63 -10.50 10.80
N GLY A 95 -0.76 -10.64 9.80
CA GLY A 95 0.61 -10.13 9.82
C GLY A 95 0.68 -8.60 9.95
N ILE A 96 -0.15 -7.87 9.23
CA ILE A 96 -0.27 -6.41 9.33
C ILE A 96 -0.69 -6.01 10.75
N SER A 97 -1.66 -6.71 11.33
CA SER A 97 -2.14 -6.43 12.69
C SER A 97 -1.02 -6.60 13.72
N ILE A 98 -0.24 -7.68 13.61
CA ILE A 98 0.94 -7.91 14.44
C ILE A 98 1.97 -6.80 14.24
N LEU A 99 2.19 -6.39 12.99
CA LEU A 99 3.19 -5.38 12.66
C LEU A 99 2.77 -3.97 13.08
N ILE A 100 1.48 -3.65 13.06
CA ILE A 100 0.91 -2.43 13.64
C ILE A 100 1.20 -2.40 15.14
N PHE A 101 0.98 -3.51 15.86
CA PHE A 101 1.31 -3.61 17.27
C PHE A 101 2.80 -3.33 17.52
N TYR A 102 3.71 -4.00 16.81
CA TYR A 102 5.15 -3.77 17.00
C TYR A 102 5.61 -2.37 16.59
N SER A 103 5.04 -1.80 15.52
CA SER A 103 5.35 -0.44 15.07
C SER A 103 4.93 0.59 16.10
N LEU A 104 3.71 0.46 16.63
CA LEU A 104 3.16 1.40 17.60
C LEU A 104 3.77 1.25 18.98
N LYS A 105 4.19 0.04 19.39
CA LYS A 105 4.85 -0.17 20.69
C LYS A 105 6.15 0.64 20.83
N LEU A 106 6.76 1.05 19.72
CA LEU A 106 7.94 1.93 19.71
C LEU A 106 7.61 3.40 19.97
N ILE A 107 6.36 3.82 19.79
CA ILE A 107 5.92 5.22 19.80
C ILE A 107 4.65 5.48 20.64
N THR A 108 4.09 4.49 21.31
CA THR A 108 2.95 4.62 22.23
C THR A 108 2.92 3.47 23.24
N SER A 109 1.94 3.47 24.14
CA SER A 109 1.76 2.40 25.13
C SER A 109 1.35 1.07 24.47
N ASP A 110 1.73 -0.05 25.08
CA ASP A 110 1.30 -1.39 24.67
C ASP A 110 -0.22 -1.51 24.53
N LYS A 111 -0.98 -0.92 25.46
CA LYS A 111 -2.46 -0.88 25.38
C LYS A 111 -2.94 -0.24 24.08
N ASN A 112 -2.39 0.92 23.73
CA ASN A 112 -2.77 1.63 22.51
C ASN A 112 -2.34 0.85 21.26
N ALA A 113 -1.14 0.27 21.27
CA ALA A 113 -0.66 -0.58 20.19
C ALA A 113 -1.57 -1.80 19.96
N MET A 114 -2.02 -2.46 21.04
CA MET A 114 -2.98 -3.57 20.96
C MET A 114 -4.33 -3.10 20.44
N ILE A 115 -4.85 -1.96 20.91
CA ILE A 115 -6.14 -1.42 20.44
C ILE A 115 -6.09 -1.12 18.94
N ALA A 116 -5.05 -0.45 18.45
CA ALA A 116 -4.89 -0.15 17.03
C ALA A 116 -4.75 -1.42 16.18
N SER A 117 -3.99 -2.40 16.66
CA SER A 117 -3.84 -3.70 16.01
C SER A 117 -5.17 -4.44 15.87
N VAL A 118 -5.94 -4.54 16.96
CA VAL A 118 -7.28 -5.13 16.95
C VAL A 118 -8.23 -4.32 16.07
N ALA A 119 -8.16 -2.98 16.12
CA ALA A 119 -9.01 -2.11 15.31
C ALA A 119 -8.81 -2.34 13.81
N TYR A 120 -7.58 -2.51 13.33
CA TYR A 120 -7.32 -2.89 11.95
C TYR A 120 -7.80 -4.31 11.65
N PHE A 121 -7.51 -5.28 12.53
CA PHE A 121 -7.86 -6.67 12.29
C PHE A 121 -9.37 -6.94 12.26
N PHE A 122 -10.18 -6.08 12.87
CA PHE A 122 -11.64 -6.15 12.77
C PHE A 122 -12.23 -4.98 11.96
N ASN A 123 -11.40 -4.24 11.23
CA ASN A 123 -11.87 -3.16 10.39
C ASN A 123 -12.73 -3.73 9.25
N PRO A 124 -13.97 -3.23 9.05
CA PRO A 124 -14.84 -3.72 8.00
C PRO A 124 -14.26 -3.52 6.59
N ALA A 125 -13.38 -2.54 6.36
CA ALA A 125 -12.68 -2.35 5.08
C ALA A 125 -11.74 -3.53 4.76
N SER A 126 -10.96 -3.98 5.74
CA SER A 126 -10.07 -5.15 5.59
C SER A 126 -10.88 -6.43 5.38
N LEU A 127 -11.99 -6.60 6.12
CA LEU A 127 -12.89 -7.74 5.94
C LEU A 127 -13.55 -7.73 4.55
N ALA A 128 -14.04 -6.58 4.08
CA ALA A 128 -14.66 -6.43 2.76
C ALA A 128 -13.69 -6.79 1.63
N ASN A 129 -12.41 -6.41 1.76
CA ASN A 129 -11.38 -6.72 0.78
C ASN A 129 -10.92 -8.18 0.86
N SER A 130 -10.32 -8.59 1.97
CA SER A 130 -9.63 -9.88 2.09
C SER A 130 -10.57 -11.06 2.33
N THR A 131 -11.53 -10.90 3.24
CA THR A 131 -12.38 -12.01 3.72
C THR A 131 -13.58 -12.24 2.82
N PHE A 132 -14.29 -11.17 2.45
CA PHE A 132 -15.50 -11.29 1.63
C PHE A 132 -15.18 -11.27 0.14
N TRP A 133 -14.52 -10.24 -0.39
CA TRP A 133 -14.20 -10.25 -1.83
C TRP A 133 -13.09 -11.25 -2.17
N GLY A 134 -12.07 -11.36 -1.32
CA GLY A 134 -10.87 -12.15 -1.59
C GLY A 134 -9.75 -11.39 -2.31
N GLN A 135 -9.80 -10.06 -2.33
CA GLN A 135 -8.77 -9.23 -2.93
C GLN A 135 -7.43 -9.32 -2.19
N VAL A 136 -6.36 -8.95 -2.89
CA VAL A 136 -4.97 -9.17 -2.44
C VAL A 136 -4.30 -7.88 -1.98
N ASP A 137 -5.07 -6.82 -1.75
CA ASP A 137 -4.52 -5.51 -1.38
C ASP A 137 -3.82 -5.54 -0.02
N SER A 138 -4.30 -6.36 0.93
CA SER A 138 -3.60 -6.59 2.20
C SER A 138 -2.30 -7.38 2.00
N PHE A 139 -2.29 -8.34 1.09
CA PHE A 139 -1.06 -9.08 0.73
C PHE A 139 -0.01 -8.15 0.13
N HIS A 140 -0.44 -7.14 -0.64
CA HIS A 140 0.41 -6.07 -1.14
C HIS A 140 0.82 -5.06 -0.05
N ALA A 141 -0.07 -4.71 0.88
CA ALA A 141 0.21 -3.71 1.91
C ALA A 141 1.19 -4.20 2.99
N LEU A 142 1.21 -5.51 3.30
CA LEU A 142 2.12 -6.10 4.27
C LEU A 142 3.61 -5.85 3.97
N PRO A 143 4.14 -6.16 2.77
CA PRO A 143 5.54 -5.87 2.44
C PRO A 143 5.84 -4.35 2.41
N ILE A 144 4.88 -3.49 2.06
CA ILE A 144 5.05 -2.02 2.19
C ILE A 144 5.28 -1.66 3.66
N LEU A 145 4.43 -2.13 4.57
CA LEU A 145 4.56 -1.84 6.00
C LEU A 145 5.84 -2.42 6.59
N LEU A 146 6.23 -3.65 6.21
CA LEU A 146 7.50 -4.26 6.61
C LEU A 146 8.69 -3.43 6.16
N SER A 147 8.69 -2.98 4.91
CA SER A 147 9.76 -2.15 4.36
C SER A 147 9.96 -0.86 5.16
N VAL A 148 8.85 -0.17 5.46
CA VAL A 148 8.86 1.07 6.26
C VAL A 148 9.30 0.81 7.70
N TYR A 149 8.75 -0.23 8.35
CA TYR A 149 9.13 -0.62 9.71
C TYR A 149 10.64 -0.92 9.82
N LEU A 150 11.19 -1.65 8.85
CA LEU A 150 12.61 -1.98 8.79
C LEU A 150 13.48 -0.76 8.46
N GLY A 151 13.01 0.14 7.58
CA GLY A 151 13.68 1.40 7.26
C GLY A 151 13.79 2.33 8.47
N LEU A 152 12.71 2.46 9.25
CA LEU A 152 12.72 3.20 10.53
C LEU A 152 13.69 2.59 11.56
N ARG A 153 13.97 1.29 11.45
CA ARG A 153 14.91 0.54 12.29
C ARG A 153 16.32 0.48 11.70
N GLN A 154 16.60 1.22 10.63
CA GLN A 154 17.86 1.26 9.90
C GLN A 154 18.32 -0.10 9.36
N ARG A 155 17.39 -1.01 9.07
CA ARG A 155 17.66 -2.33 8.45
C ARG A 155 17.42 -2.25 6.94
N PHE A 156 18.24 -1.49 6.23
CA PHE A 156 17.98 -1.11 4.84
C PHE A 156 18.07 -2.25 3.83
N ILE A 157 18.91 -3.25 4.08
CA ILE A 157 18.93 -4.51 3.30
C ILE A 157 17.52 -5.14 3.27
N LEU A 158 16.94 -5.43 4.44
CA LEU A 158 15.62 -6.05 4.51
C LEU A 158 14.51 -5.08 4.05
N SER A 159 14.67 -3.78 4.33
CA SER A 159 13.75 -2.75 3.84
C SER A 159 13.65 -2.77 2.32
N GLY A 160 14.78 -2.88 1.61
CA GLY A 160 14.82 -2.93 0.14
C GLY A 160 14.27 -4.25 -0.43
N VAL A 161 14.54 -5.38 0.22
CA VAL A 161 13.89 -6.67 -0.13
C VAL A 161 12.37 -6.54 -0.11
N PHE A 162 11.78 -6.06 0.98
CA PHE A 162 10.32 -5.95 1.08
C PHE A 162 9.73 -4.83 0.20
N ALA A 163 10.47 -3.73 -0.05
CA ALA A 163 10.06 -2.71 -1.02
C ALA A 163 9.96 -3.31 -2.44
N SER A 164 10.96 -4.12 -2.81
CA SER A 164 10.98 -4.82 -4.09
C SER A 164 9.86 -5.86 -4.21
N LEU A 165 9.64 -6.67 -3.17
CA LEU A 165 8.52 -7.62 -3.16
C LEU A 165 7.17 -6.92 -3.30
N ALA A 166 6.96 -5.77 -2.64
CA ALA A 166 5.75 -4.98 -2.83
C ALA A 166 5.58 -4.54 -4.29
N PHE A 167 6.64 -4.03 -4.92
CA PHE A 167 6.64 -3.60 -6.33
C PHE A 167 6.35 -4.75 -7.29
N MET A 168 6.98 -5.91 -7.04
CA MET A 168 6.77 -7.13 -7.82
C MET A 168 5.40 -7.77 -7.60
N ILE A 169 4.64 -7.38 -6.56
CA ILE A 169 3.24 -7.77 -6.38
C ILE A 169 2.33 -6.78 -7.12
N LYS A 170 2.47 -5.48 -6.83
CA LYS A 170 1.78 -4.40 -7.53
C LYS A 170 2.71 -3.20 -7.71
N PRO A 171 2.86 -2.68 -8.94
CA PRO A 171 3.78 -1.57 -9.22
C PRO A 171 3.37 -0.24 -8.57
N GLN A 172 2.12 -0.16 -8.06
CA GLN A 172 1.59 0.97 -7.31
C GLN A 172 2.45 1.34 -6.08
N SER A 173 3.16 0.39 -5.47
CA SER A 173 4.05 0.66 -4.32
C SER A 173 5.29 1.51 -4.66
N LEU A 174 5.59 1.73 -5.95
CA LEU A 174 6.69 2.58 -6.40
C LEU A 174 6.60 4.00 -5.80
N VAL A 175 5.39 4.50 -5.53
CA VAL A 175 5.19 5.81 -4.90
C VAL A 175 5.78 5.91 -3.49
N ILE A 176 6.07 4.80 -2.82
CA ILE A 176 6.65 4.80 -1.47
C ILE A 176 8.18 4.83 -1.50
N PHE A 177 8.80 4.51 -2.65
CA PHE A 177 10.26 4.41 -2.76
C PHE A 177 10.97 5.71 -2.41
N PRO A 178 10.52 6.91 -2.84
CA PRO A 178 11.19 8.15 -2.45
C PRO A 178 11.10 8.43 -0.93
N LEU A 179 10.05 7.98 -0.24
CA LEU A 179 9.93 8.11 1.21
C LEU A 179 10.90 7.16 1.95
N ILE A 180 11.02 5.91 1.53
CA ILE A 180 11.99 4.96 2.12
C ILE A 180 13.43 5.35 1.76
N GLY A 181 13.65 5.79 0.52
CA GLY A 181 14.92 6.36 0.08
C GLY A 181 15.31 7.57 0.92
N PHE A 182 14.36 8.46 1.24
CA PHE A 182 14.60 9.55 2.18
C PHE A 182 15.03 9.05 3.56
N LEU A 183 14.40 8.01 4.12
CA LEU A 183 14.86 7.40 5.38
C LEU A 183 16.32 6.91 5.30
N ALA A 184 16.70 6.32 4.17
CA ALA A 184 18.05 5.85 3.92
C ALA A 184 19.06 7.00 3.76
N LEU A 185 18.63 8.18 3.32
CA LEU A 185 19.49 9.36 3.17
C LEU A 185 19.72 10.12 4.49
N ILE A 186 18.96 9.84 5.56
CA ILE A 186 19.09 10.56 6.84
C ILE A 186 20.52 10.56 7.39
N PRO A 187 21.28 9.44 7.37
CA PRO A 187 22.66 9.44 7.85
C PRO A 187 23.54 10.41 7.06
N ILE A 188 23.39 10.48 5.74
CA ILE A 188 24.09 11.46 4.87
C ILE A 188 23.73 12.89 5.28
N ILE A 189 22.43 13.17 5.44
CA ILE A 189 21.94 14.50 5.82
C ILE A 189 22.48 14.92 7.18
N LYS A 190 22.55 14.01 8.15
CA LYS A 190 23.07 14.31 9.50
C LYS A 190 24.59 14.48 9.54
N THR A 191 25.34 13.78 8.69
CA THR A 191 26.81 13.83 8.67
C THR A 191 27.35 14.53 7.42
N TRP A 192 26.60 15.44 6.81
CA TRP A 192 26.95 16.03 5.52
C TRP A 192 28.31 16.77 5.53
N HIS A 193 28.71 17.34 6.67
CA HIS A 193 30.02 17.98 6.85
C HIS A 193 31.20 16.98 7.01
N LYS A 194 30.90 15.70 7.28
CA LYS A 194 31.88 14.63 7.54
C LYS A 194 31.36 13.33 6.95
N LEU A 195 31.18 13.30 5.63
CA LEU A 195 30.71 12.11 4.94
C LEU A 195 31.67 10.94 5.17
N THR A 196 31.12 9.81 5.61
CA THR A 196 31.86 8.57 5.81
C THR A 196 31.25 7.48 4.94
N ILE A 197 32.02 6.43 4.63
CA ILE A 197 31.48 5.23 3.94
C ILE A 197 30.24 4.70 4.69
N ARG A 198 30.26 4.71 6.03
CA ARG A 198 29.12 4.28 6.86
C ARG A 198 27.85 5.09 6.61
N SER A 199 27.96 6.38 6.28
CA SER A 199 26.81 7.22 5.93
C SER A 199 26.23 6.90 4.54
N LEU A 200 27.03 6.32 3.65
CA LEU A 200 26.63 5.95 2.28
C LEU A 200 26.07 4.52 2.17
N LEU A 201 26.33 3.66 3.16
CA LEU A 201 25.85 2.27 3.16
C LEU A 201 24.32 2.16 3.09
N PRO A 202 23.51 2.89 3.88
CA PRO A 202 22.06 2.75 3.88
C PRO A 202 21.36 2.91 2.52
N PRO A 203 21.58 4.00 1.74
CA PRO A 203 20.94 4.13 0.44
C PRO A 203 21.48 3.11 -0.57
N PHE A 204 22.76 2.71 -0.46
CA PHE A 204 23.34 1.68 -1.30
C PHE A 204 22.73 0.30 -1.02
N GLU A 205 22.64 -0.11 0.25
CA GLU A 205 21.98 -1.36 0.69
C GLU A 205 20.53 -1.42 0.20
N LEU A 206 19.79 -0.33 0.36
CA LEU A 206 18.40 -0.22 -0.09
C LEU A 206 18.30 -0.42 -1.61
N ALA A 207 19.06 0.36 -2.39
CA ALA A 207 19.00 0.31 -3.85
C ALA A 207 19.46 -1.05 -4.39
N LEU A 208 20.57 -1.58 -3.89
CA LEU A 208 21.13 -2.86 -4.30
C LEU A 208 20.15 -4.01 -4.05
N THR A 209 19.56 -4.06 -2.85
CA THR A 209 18.60 -5.13 -2.52
C THR A 209 17.29 -5.02 -3.29
N ILE A 210 16.86 -3.81 -3.65
CA ILE A 210 15.69 -3.64 -4.53
C ILE A 210 15.94 -4.29 -5.88
N VAL A 211 17.09 -3.99 -6.50
CA VAL A 211 17.48 -4.52 -7.82
C VAL A 211 17.67 -6.03 -7.78
N ILE A 212 18.45 -6.54 -6.82
CA ILE A 212 18.73 -7.98 -6.69
C ILE A 212 17.43 -8.78 -6.46
N THR A 213 16.56 -8.30 -5.57
CA THR A 213 15.30 -9.00 -5.28
C THR A 213 14.39 -9.03 -6.51
N ALA A 214 14.27 -7.90 -7.22
CA ALA A 214 13.46 -7.82 -8.43
C ALA A 214 13.98 -8.75 -9.53
N ALA A 215 15.31 -8.83 -9.68
CA ALA A 215 15.95 -9.75 -10.60
C ALA A 215 15.65 -11.20 -10.24
N ILE A 216 15.87 -11.61 -8.98
CA ILE A 216 15.63 -12.98 -8.50
C ILE A 216 14.18 -13.40 -8.74
N VAL A 217 13.21 -12.54 -8.40
CA VAL A 217 11.78 -12.81 -8.58
C VAL A 217 11.42 -12.98 -10.06
N THR A 218 12.16 -12.34 -10.96
CA THR A 218 11.92 -12.37 -12.40
C THR A 218 12.58 -13.56 -13.09
N LEU A 219 13.72 -14.06 -12.58
CA LEU A 219 14.54 -15.07 -13.25
C LEU A 219 13.76 -16.29 -13.76
N PRO A 220 12.86 -16.94 -13.00
CA PRO A 220 12.10 -18.10 -13.47
C PRO A 220 11.22 -17.85 -14.70
N PHE A 221 10.79 -16.60 -14.94
CA PHE A 221 9.93 -16.25 -16.07
C PHE A 221 10.68 -16.10 -17.38
N ILE A 222 11.97 -15.76 -17.31
CA ILE A 222 12.83 -15.53 -18.47
C ILE A 222 13.83 -16.66 -18.69
N TRP A 223 13.88 -17.66 -17.79
CA TRP A 223 14.95 -18.65 -17.73
C TRP A 223 15.18 -19.39 -19.05
N ASP A 224 14.11 -19.78 -19.73
CA ASP A 224 14.15 -20.51 -21.01
C ASP A 224 14.71 -19.67 -22.17
N GLY A 225 14.73 -18.34 -22.01
CA GLY A 225 15.26 -17.37 -22.97
C GLY A 225 16.69 -16.90 -22.68
N ILE A 226 17.37 -17.44 -21.66
CA ILE A 226 18.73 -17.01 -21.30
C ILE A 226 19.77 -17.66 -22.22
N TYR A 227 20.14 -16.94 -23.29
CA TYR A 227 21.16 -17.37 -24.25
C TYR A 227 22.54 -16.72 -24.06
N SER A 228 22.68 -15.76 -23.13
CA SER A 228 23.95 -15.10 -22.83
C SER A 228 24.06 -14.61 -21.37
N VAL A 229 25.29 -14.43 -20.90
CA VAL A 229 25.56 -13.81 -19.59
C VAL A 229 25.08 -12.36 -19.54
N SER A 230 25.12 -11.63 -20.65
CA SER A 230 24.58 -10.27 -20.72
C SER A 230 23.06 -10.25 -20.51
N TYR A 231 22.34 -11.22 -21.06
CA TYR A 231 20.89 -11.31 -20.91
C TYR A 231 20.45 -11.69 -19.50
N LEU A 232 21.30 -12.41 -18.74
CA LEU A 232 21.06 -12.63 -17.29
C LEU A 232 20.90 -11.30 -16.53
N VAL A 233 21.56 -10.24 -17.00
CA VAL A 233 21.52 -8.91 -16.39
C VAL A 233 20.41 -8.04 -16.98
N THR A 234 20.25 -8.02 -18.30
CA THR A 234 19.26 -7.14 -18.96
C THR A 234 17.85 -7.72 -18.97
N GLY A 235 17.69 -9.04 -19.12
CA GLY A 235 16.41 -9.72 -19.25
C GLY A 235 15.44 -9.46 -18.09
N PRO A 236 15.89 -9.43 -16.81
CA PRO A 236 14.98 -9.05 -15.73
C PRO A 236 14.44 -7.63 -15.85
N ALA A 237 15.28 -6.68 -16.26
CA ALA A 237 14.85 -5.30 -16.47
C ALA A 237 13.87 -5.20 -17.65
N ASP A 238 14.15 -5.91 -18.75
CA ASP A 238 13.28 -5.95 -19.94
C ASP A 238 11.87 -6.46 -19.58
N LEU A 239 11.78 -7.59 -18.86
CA LEU A 239 10.47 -8.13 -18.42
C LEU A 239 9.78 -7.16 -17.45
N ILE A 240 10.49 -6.60 -16.48
CA ILE A 240 9.89 -5.66 -15.51
C ILE A 240 9.29 -4.44 -16.23
N ILE A 241 10.03 -3.85 -17.18
CA ILE A 241 9.57 -2.69 -17.96
C ILE A 241 8.35 -3.08 -18.81
N GLU A 242 8.43 -4.21 -19.50
CA GLU A 242 7.34 -4.72 -20.33
C GLU A 242 6.08 -4.96 -19.49
N ARG A 243 6.19 -5.67 -18.37
CA ARG A 243 5.05 -5.99 -17.49
C ARG A 243 4.48 -4.77 -16.79
N PHE A 244 5.32 -3.81 -16.40
CA PHE A 244 4.87 -2.52 -15.89
C PHE A 244 4.02 -1.80 -16.95
N ASN A 245 4.52 -1.70 -18.19
CA ASN A 245 3.81 -1.03 -19.28
C ASN A 245 2.52 -1.75 -19.68
N ALA A 246 2.54 -3.08 -19.75
CA ALA A 246 1.35 -3.90 -20.05
C ALA A 246 0.27 -3.70 -18.99
N SER A 247 0.63 -3.84 -17.70
CA SER A 247 -0.31 -3.66 -16.58
C SER A 247 -0.85 -2.23 -16.54
N TYR A 248 0.01 -1.23 -16.77
CA TYR A 248 -0.38 0.18 -16.78
C TYR A 248 -1.31 0.48 -17.96
N GLY A 249 -1.02 -0.05 -19.15
CA GLY A 249 -1.76 0.19 -20.39
C GLY A 249 -3.11 -0.53 -20.49
N GLN A 250 -3.41 -1.47 -19.61
CA GLN A 250 -4.60 -2.30 -19.69
C GLN A 250 -5.90 -1.56 -19.38
N TYR A 251 -5.92 -0.79 -18.29
CA TYR A 251 -7.11 -0.06 -17.82
C TYR A 251 -6.91 1.44 -18.00
N THR A 252 -7.14 1.95 -19.22
CA THR A 252 -6.94 3.37 -19.57
C THR A 252 -8.09 4.30 -19.15
N SER A 253 -8.95 3.85 -18.23
CA SER A 253 -10.04 4.66 -17.71
C SER A 253 -9.59 5.58 -16.57
N THR A 254 -10.17 6.76 -16.47
CA THR A 254 -9.99 7.75 -15.41
C THR A 254 -10.22 7.16 -14.01
N SER A 255 -11.25 6.33 -13.84
CA SER A 255 -11.57 5.62 -12.59
C SER A 255 -12.43 4.40 -12.87
N LEU A 256 -12.17 3.30 -12.16
CA LEU A 256 -12.86 2.01 -12.28
C LEU A 256 -13.64 1.77 -10.99
N ASN A 257 -14.90 2.21 -10.97
CA ASN A 257 -15.80 2.16 -9.81
C ASN A 257 -15.28 2.81 -8.52
N ALA A 258 -14.21 3.59 -8.53
CA ALA A 258 -13.64 4.17 -7.32
C ALA A 258 -14.32 5.50 -6.92
N PHE A 259 -14.57 5.69 -5.63
CA PHE A 259 -15.10 6.95 -5.07
C PHE A 259 -14.00 8.00 -4.89
N ASN A 260 -13.28 8.29 -5.97
CA ASN A 260 -12.23 9.31 -6.02
C ASN A 260 -12.64 10.52 -6.88
N PHE A 261 -11.73 11.48 -7.06
CA PHE A 261 -12.02 12.69 -7.84
C PHE A 261 -12.53 12.34 -9.24
N TRP A 262 -11.83 11.45 -9.93
CA TRP A 262 -12.17 11.01 -11.27
C TRP A 262 -13.47 10.20 -11.32
N GLY A 263 -13.80 9.42 -10.29
CA GLY A 263 -15.09 8.76 -10.17
C GLY A 263 -16.25 9.73 -10.01
N ALA A 264 -16.02 10.87 -9.34
CA ALA A 264 -17.04 11.89 -9.16
C ALA A 264 -17.31 12.70 -10.44
N VAL A 265 -16.29 13.00 -11.25
CA VAL A 265 -16.42 13.94 -12.38
C VAL A 265 -16.36 13.29 -13.77
N ALA A 266 -15.74 12.11 -13.91
CA ALA A 266 -15.45 11.53 -15.21
C ALA A 266 -15.30 10.00 -15.18
N MET A 267 -16.05 9.27 -14.35
CA MET A 267 -15.91 7.81 -14.19
C MET A 267 -16.00 7.07 -15.54
N TRP A 268 -15.18 6.03 -15.74
CA TRP A 268 -15.12 5.21 -16.96
C TRP A 268 -14.72 5.94 -18.26
N GLN A 269 -14.36 7.23 -18.22
CA GLN A 269 -13.85 7.93 -19.39
C GLN A 269 -12.40 7.53 -19.70
N ASN A 270 -11.99 7.62 -20.97
CA ASN A 270 -10.60 7.42 -21.35
C ASN A 270 -9.73 8.55 -20.77
N ASP A 271 -8.61 8.21 -20.13
CA ASP A 271 -7.75 9.18 -19.43
C ASP A 271 -6.79 9.98 -20.32
N ASP A 272 -6.75 9.70 -21.63
CA ASP A 272 -6.16 10.57 -22.66
C ASP A 272 -7.11 11.70 -23.08
N THR A 273 -8.37 11.71 -22.61
CA THR A 273 -9.31 12.83 -22.80
C THR A 273 -8.69 14.12 -22.26
N LYS A 274 -8.78 15.20 -23.05
CA LYS A 274 -8.11 16.48 -22.77
C LYS A 274 -9.07 17.51 -22.19
N PHE A 275 -8.58 18.24 -21.19
CA PHE A 275 -9.17 19.49 -20.69
C PHE A 275 -8.13 20.59 -20.79
N LEU A 276 -8.47 21.68 -21.49
CA LEU A 276 -7.56 22.80 -21.78
C LEU A 276 -6.21 22.33 -22.40
N GLY A 277 -6.25 21.32 -23.26
CA GLY A 277 -5.07 20.76 -23.94
C GLY A 277 -4.25 19.75 -23.13
N ILE A 278 -4.57 19.53 -21.84
CA ILE A 278 -3.88 18.59 -20.96
C ILE A 278 -4.76 17.35 -20.75
N SER A 279 -4.21 16.14 -20.88
CA SER A 279 -4.98 14.92 -20.63
C SER A 279 -5.35 14.76 -19.15
N PHE A 280 -6.46 14.09 -18.87
CA PHE A 280 -6.86 13.76 -17.49
C PHE A 280 -5.78 13.00 -16.73
N ARG A 281 -5.09 12.06 -17.38
CA ARG A 281 -3.92 11.38 -16.83
C ARG A 281 -2.86 12.35 -16.33
N ASN A 282 -2.52 13.36 -17.14
CA ASN A 282 -1.50 14.35 -16.79
C ASN A 282 -1.99 15.29 -15.69
N ILE A 283 -3.27 15.70 -15.72
CA ILE A 283 -3.87 16.53 -14.65
C ILE A 283 -3.79 15.79 -13.31
N GLY A 284 -4.23 14.52 -13.27
CA GLY A 284 -4.19 13.72 -12.06
C GLY A 284 -2.75 13.50 -11.54
N THR A 285 -1.82 13.23 -12.46
CA THR A 285 -0.39 13.08 -12.13
C THR A 285 0.21 14.38 -11.58
N MET A 286 -0.14 15.54 -12.14
CA MET A 286 0.30 16.85 -11.64
C MET A 286 -0.25 17.13 -10.25
N MET A 287 -1.55 16.91 -10.02
CA MET A 287 -2.17 17.07 -8.70
C MET A 287 -1.48 16.19 -7.66
N PHE A 288 -1.27 14.91 -7.99
CA PHE A 288 -0.54 13.98 -7.13
C PHE A 288 0.89 14.44 -6.85
N GLY A 289 1.66 14.77 -7.89
CA GLY A 289 3.06 15.17 -7.77
C GLY A 289 3.25 16.45 -6.95
N THR A 290 2.38 17.45 -7.12
CA THR A 290 2.42 18.69 -6.33
C THR A 290 2.20 18.40 -4.85
N VAL A 291 1.16 17.64 -4.52
CA VAL A 291 0.86 17.36 -3.10
C VAL A 291 1.90 16.41 -2.49
N TYR A 292 2.38 15.43 -3.24
CA TYR A 292 3.50 14.58 -2.85
C TYR A 292 4.73 15.42 -2.49
N ALA A 293 5.12 16.37 -3.34
CA ALA A 293 6.25 17.25 -3.10
C ALA A 293 6.07 18.11 -1.84
N VAL A 294 4.84 18.60 -1.57
CA VAL A 294 4.52 19.31 -0.32
C VAL A 294 4.71 18.40 0.89
N ILE A 295 4.15 17.19 0.87
CA ILE A 295 4.25 16.22 1.97
C ILE A 295 5.72 15.88 2.24
N LEU A 296 6.48 15.52 1.19
CA LEU A 296 7.88 15.19 1.30
C LEU A 296 8.71 16.39 1.78
N GLY A 297 8.47 17.60 1.27
CA GLY A 297 9.16 18.80 1.71
C GLY A 297 8.89 19.15 3.18
N HIS A 298 7.67 18.91 3.68
CA HIS A 298 7.36 19.02 5.10
C HIS A 298 8.09 17.96 5.94
N LEU A 299 8.11 16.70 5.48
CA LEU A 299 8.81 15.63 6.17
C LEU A 299 10.33 15.85 6.24
N ILE A 300 10.96 16.28 5.13
CA ILE A 300 12.39 16.61 5.07
C ILE A 300 12.70 17.73 6.07
N ARG A 301 11.96 18.84 6.01
CA ARG A 301 12.15 19.98 6.93
C ARG A 301 11.99 19.57 8.38
N TYR A 302 10.95 18.80 8.68
CA TYR A 302 10.72 18.29 10.04
C TYR A 302 11.88 17.40 10.52
N THR A 303 12.34 16.48 9.67
CA THR A 303 13.46 15.58 9.99
C THR A 303 14.76 16.35 10.27
N ALA A 304 15.01 17.43 9.52
CA ALA A 304 16.16 18.30 9.74
C ALA A 304 16.07 19.09 11.06
N ALA A 305 14.86 19.45 11.49
CA ALA A 305 14.63 20.19 12.73
C ALA A 305 14.66 19.32 13.99
N VAL A 306 14.32 18.02 13.89
CA VAL A 306 14.28 17.11 15.03
C VAL A 306 15.69 16.68 15.46
N LYS A 307 16.11 17.14 16.65
CA LYS A 307 17.28 16.58 17.35
C LYS A 307 16.97 15.17 17.86
N ASN A 308 18.01 14.36 18.09
CA ASN A 308 17.99 12.89 18.34
C ASN A 308 16.98 12.36 19.40
N ASN A 309 16.27 13.20 20.15
CA ASN A 309 15.36 12.79 21.24
C ASN A 309 13.85 12.76 20.86
N GLY A 310 13.47 13.10 19.62
CA GLY A 310 12.07 13.12 19.15
C GLY A 310 11.54 11.85 18.50
N ILE A 311 12.03 10.66 18.88
CA ILE A 311 11.78 9.37 18.17
C ILE A 311 10.29 9.06 18.03
N ARG A 312 9.49 9.38 19.07
CA ARG A 312 8.05 9.11 19.11
C ARG A 312 7.28 9.85 18.01
N ASP A 313 7.42 11.17 17.99
CA ASP A 313 6.71 12.01 17.04
C ASP A 313 7.19 11.76 15.61
N TYR A 314 8.49 11.53 15.46
CA TYR A 314 9.09 11.19 14.17
C TYR A 314 8.44 9.98 13.49
N GLY A 315 8.23 8.88 14.24
CA GLY A 315 7.56 7.70 13.71
C GLY A 315 6.14 8.01 13.23
N TYR A 316 5.37 8.77 14.01
CA TYR A 316 4.02 9.20 13.60
C TYR A 316 4.04 10.03 12.31
N TYR A 317 4.95 10.99 12.15
CA TYR A 317 5.01 11.81 10.94
C TYR A 317 5.43 11.03 9.70
N VAL A 318 6.29 10.03 9.83
CA VAL A 318 6.63 9.13 8.71
C VAL A 318 5.39 8.33 8.29
N PHE A 319 4.67 7.74 9.25
CA PHE A 319 3.44 7.00 8.95
C PHE A 319 2.34 7.90 8.36
N GLU A 320 2.19 9.13 8.88
CA GLU A 320 1.23 10.12 8.38
C GLU A 320 1.57 10.58 6.96
N ALA A 321 2.85 10.82 6.65
CA ALA A 321 3.30 11.18 5.31
C ALA A 321 3.01 10.05 4.30
N ILE A 322 3.29 8.80 4.67
CA ILE A 322 2.99 7.63 3.82
C ILE A 322 1.48 7.49 3.61
N MET A 323 0.70 7.59 4.69
CA MET A 323 -0.76 7.56 4.62
C MET A 323 -1.26 8.63 3.64
N LEU A 324 -0.82 9.88 3.78
CA LEU A 324 -1.23 10.99 2.93
C LEU A 324 -0.83 10.78 1.47
N VAL A 325 0.36 10.25 1.19
CA VAL A 325 0.79 9.91 -0.18
C VAL A 325 -0.11 8.85 -0.80
N LEU A 326 -0.41 7.77 -0.07
CA LEU A 326 -1.31 6.71 -0.55
C LEU A 326 -2.75 7.23 -0.73
N PHE A 327 -3.21 8.12 0.15
CA PHE A 327 -4.52 8.74 0.01
C PHE A 327 -4.57 9.66 -1.21
N THR A 328 -3.54 10.48 -1.42
CA THR A 328 -3.39 11.36 -2.58
C THR A 328 -3.38 10.56 -3.89
N LEU A 329 -2.67 9.43 -3.91
CA LEU A 329 -2.62 8.51 -5.05
C LEU A 329 -4.03 8.07 -5.44
N PHE A 330 -4.81 7.54 -4.48
CA PHE A 330 -6.17 7.11 -4.73
C PHE A 330 -7.10 8.25 -5.14
N LEU A 331 -7.01 9.40 -4.47
CA LEU A 331 -7.93 10.51 -4.69
C LEU A 331 -7.76 11.16 -6.06
N PHE A 332 -6.53 11.29 -6.55
CA PHE A 332 -6.24 12.19 -7.68
C PHE A 332 -5.60 11.54 -8.90
N VAL A 333 -5.01 10.36 -8.80
CA VAL A 333 -4.46 9.67 -9.99
C VAL A 333 -5.59 8.92 -10.72
N THR A 334 -5.47 8.83 -12.05
CA THR A 334 -6.40 8.06 -12.88
C THR A 334 -6.16 6.54 -12.73
N ARG A 335 -7.00 5.71 -13.36
CA ARG A 335 -6.86 4.23 -13.37
C ARG A 335 -6.94 3.58 -11.99
N ALA A 336 -7.57 4.25 -11.03
CA ALA A 336 -7.79 3.69 -9.70
C ALA A 336 -9.02 2.77 -9.68
N HIS A 337 -8.90 1.64 -8.99
CA HIS A 337 -10.01 0.76 -8.66
C HIS A 337 -10.53 1.04 -7.25
N GLU A 338 -11.79 0.67 -6.96
CA GLU A 338 -12.44 0.82 -5.65
C GLU A 338 -11.59 0.34 -4.46
N ARG A 339 -10.81 -0.72 -4.66
CA ARG A 339 -10.06 -1.40 -3.62
C ARG A 339 -8.68 -0.82 -3.31
N HIS A 340 -8.13 0.00 -4.20
CA HIS A 340 -6.74 0.50 -4.14
C HIS A 340 -6.44 1.36 -2.90
N LEU A 341 -7.45 1.81 -2.17
CA LEU A 341 -7.27 2.60 -0.95
C LEU A 341 -6.81 1.78 0.27
N LEU A 342 -6.91 0.45 0.25
CA LEU A 342 -6.65 -0.37 1.45
C LEU A 342 -5.26 -0.19 2.08
N PRO A 343 -4.14 -0.10 1.31
CA PRO A 343 -2.84 0.19 1.91
C PRO A 343 -2.83 1.51 2.70
N MET A 344 -3.59 2.52 2.29
CA MET A 344 -3.72 3.76 3.07
C MET A 344 -4.36 3.50 4.43
N ILE A 345 -5.41 2.67 4.51
CA ILE A 345 -6.11 2.34 5.76
C ILE A 345 -5.17 1.65 6.76
N VAL A 346 -4.23 0.83 6.29
CA VAL A 346 -3.15 0.25 7.12
C VAL A 346 -2.35 1.36 7.79
N PHE A 347 -1.84 2.33 7.02
CA PHE A 347 -1.05 3.43 7.56
C PHE A 347 -1.88 4.45 8.35
N PHE A 348 -3.17 4.62 8.04
CA PHE A 348 -4.08 5.43 8.86
C PHE A 348 -4.20 4.82 10.26
N THR A 349 -4.27 3.49 10.37
CA THR A 349 -4.31 2.82 11.69
C THR A 349 -3.11 3.23 12.57
N LEU A 350 -1.91 3.34 11.98
CA LEU A 350 -0.67 3.73 12.69
C LEU A 350 -0.67 5.16 13.21
N ILE A 351 -1.58 6.02 12.77
CA ILE A 351 -1.66 7.41 13.23
C ILE A 351 -2.90 7.71 14.09
N THR A 352 -3.82 6.76 14.27
CA THR A 352 -5.08 6.94 15.01
C THR A 352 -4.92 7.56 16.40
N PHE A 353 -3.84 7.25 17.11
CA PHE A 353 -3.55 7.77 18.45
C PHE A 353 -2.82 9.14 18.47
N ARG A 354 -2.52 9.72 17.30
CA ARG A 354 -1.88 11.03 17.21
C ARG A 354 -2.83 12.15 17.65
N THR A 355 -4.12 12.02 17.34
CA THR A 355 -5.17 12.98 17.74
C THR A 355 -6.51 12.27 17.82
N TRP A 356 -7.34 12.61 18.80
CA TRP A 356 -8.63 11.95 19.05
C TRP A 356 -9.56 11.94 17.82
N ILE A 357 -9.54 12.98 16.98
CA ILE A 357 -10.37 13.07 15.78
C ILE A 357 -10.01 12.01 14.73
N PHE A 358 -8.78 11.51 14.72
CA PHE A 358 -8.33 10.52 13.72
C PHE A 358 -9.05 9.18 13.85
N TRP A 359 -9.53 8.81 15.04
CA TRP A 359 -10.38 7.63 15.19
C TRP A 359 -11.71 7.75 14.44
N TYR A 360 -12.34 8.93 14.49
CA TYR A 360 -13.58 9.19 13.77
C TYR A 360 -13.35 9.22 12.27
N LEU A 361 -12.29 9.90 11.82
CA LEU A 361 -11.93 9.93 10.40
C LEU A 361 -11.57 8.54 9.87
N TYR A 362 -10.84 7.74 10.64
CA TYR A 362 -10.52 6.36 10.30
C TYR A 362 -11.79 5.51 10.12
N ALA A 363 -12.75 5.62 11.05
CA ALA A 363 -14.02 4.92 10.95
C ALA A 363 -14.84 5.37 9.73
N ILE A 364 -14.91 6.69 9.48
CA ILE A 364 -15.61 7.26 8.31
C ILE A 364 -14.98 6.75 7.01
N VAL A 365 -13.66 6.88 6.85
CA VAL A 365 -12.94 6.41 5.66
C VAL A 365 -13.16 4.91 5.45
N SER A 366 -13.09 4.12 6.52
CA SER A 366 -13.33 2.67 6.44
C SER A 366 -14.77 2.34 6.02
N GLY A 367 -15.75 3.10 6.51
CA GLY A 367 -17.16 2.95 6.11
C GLY A 367 -17.38 3.30 4.63
N VAL A 368 -16.81 4.42 4.16
CA VAL A 368 -16.89 4.80 2.74
C VAL A 368 -16.18 3.78 1.85
N TYR A 369 -15.07 3.18 2.32
CA TYR A 369 -14.40 2.09 1.59
C TYR A 369 -15.30 0.89 1.41
N VAL A 370 -15.99 0.47 2.47
CA VAL A 370 -16.94 -0.64 2.41
C VAL A 370 -18.08 -0.33 1.45
N LEU A 371 -18.64 0.88 1.49
CA LEU A 371 -19.64 1.32 0.53
C LEU A 371 -19.11 1.30 -0.91
N ASN A 372 -17.85 1.66 -1.12
CA ASN A 372 -17.22 1.60 -2.43
C ASN A 372 -17.09 0.17 -2.95
N MET A 373 -16.67 -0.76 -2.08
CA MET A 373 -16.60 -2.18 -2.40
C MET A 373 -18.00 -2.73 -2.72
N VAL A 374 -19.00 -2.47 -1.87
CA VAL A 374 -20.38 -2.93 -2.11
C VAL A 374 -20.95 -2.38 -3.42
N TYR A 375 -20.72 -1.09 -3.70
CA TYR A 375 -21.11 -0.47 -4.97
C TYR A 375 -20.50 -1.20 -6.17
N SER A 376 -19.18 -1.42 -6.16
CA SER A 376 -18.48 -2.09 -7.26
C SER A 376 -18.97 -3.53 -7.42
N TYR A 377 -19.15 -4.25 -6.31
CA TYR A 377 -19.68 -5.62 -6.32
C TYR A 377 -21.06 -5.70 -6.98
N ILE A 378 -22.00 -4.83 -6.58
CA ILE A 378 -23.35 -4.79 -7.17
C ILE A 378 -23.26 -4.48 -8.66
N GLN A 379 -22.52 -3.45 -9.06
CA GLN A 379 -22.43 -3.09 -10.47
C GLN A 379 -21.79 -4.20 -11.31
N LEU A 380 -20.71 -4.82 -10.85
CA LEU A 380 -20.04 -5.89 -11.58
C LEU A 380 -20.93 -7.14 -11.72
N THR A 381 -21.57 -7.56 -10.63
CA THR A 381 -22.44 -8.77 -10.63
C THR A 381 -23.75 -8.58 -11.39
N THR A 382 -24.23 -7.34 -11.52
CA THR A 382 -25.44 -7.00 -12.28
C THR A 382 -25.17 -6.46 -13.67
N LEU A 383 -23.91 -6.51 -14.14
CA LEU A 383 -23.49 -5.96 -15.43
C LEU A 383 -23.93 -4.48 -15.61
N TYR A 384 -23.69 -3.68 -14.57
CA TYR A 384 -23.98 -2.25 -14.46
C TYR A 384 -25.47 -1.88 -14.50
N LYS A 385 -26.36 -2.80 -14.12
CA LYS A 385 -27.82 -2.57 -14.05
C LYS A 385 -28.36 -2.44 -12.62
N GLY A 386 -27.54 -2.73 -11.60
CA GLY A 386 -27.98 -2.84 -10.21
C GLY A 386 -28.20 -1.51 -9.50
N ILE A 387 -27.46 -0.47 -9.85
CA ILE A 387 -27.64 0.88 -9.28
C ILE A 387 -27.84 1.88 -10.43
N PRO A 388 -29.05 2.46 -10.56
CA PRO A 388 -29.34 3.45 -11.60
C PRO A 388 -28.41 4.66 -11.58
N GLN A 389 -28.06 5.15 -12.77
CA GLN A 389 -27.13 6.27 -12.95
C GLN A 389 -27.57 7.55 -12.23
N VAL A 390 -28.89 7.80 -12.13
CA VAL A 390 -29.43 8.96 -11.41
C VAL A 390 -29.00 9.00 -9.94
N TYR A 391 -28.87 7.85 -9.28
CA TYR A 391 -28.41 7.78 -7.90
C TYR A 391 -26.89 7.91 -7.81
N THR A 392 -26.16 7.25 -8.70
CA THR A 392 -24.69 7.28 -8.70
C THR A 392 -24.14 8.68 -8.99
N ALA A 393 -24.85 9.47 -9.78
CA ALA A 393 -24.51 10.86 -10.10
C ALA A 393 -24.39 11.78 -8.88
N TYR A 394 -25.09 11.48 -7.78
CA TYR A 394 -24.99 12.24 -6.53
C TYR A 394 -24.23 11.48 -5.44
N PHE A 395 -24.43 10.16 -5.37
CA PHE A 395 -23.83 9.33 -4.34
C PHE A 395 -22.30 9.30 -4.43
N ILE A 396 -21.74 9.11 -5.64
CA ILE A 396 -20.28 9.01 -5.83
C ILE A 396 -19.57 10.33 -5.47
N PRO A 397 -20.02 11.51 -5.97
CA PRO A 397 -19.47 12.79 -5.52
C PRO A 397 -19.59 13.01 -4.01
N GLY A 398 -20.72 12.63 -3.40
CA GLY A 398 -20.91 12.72 -1.95
C GLY A 398 -19.87 11.89 -1.17
N MET A 399 -19.63 10.65 -1.58
CA MET A 399 -18.62 9.78 -0.97
C MET A 399 -17.19 10.33 -1.17
N PHE A 400 -16.88 10.84 -2.36
CA PHE A 400 -15.60 11.51 -2.63
C PHE A 400 -15.40 12.74 -1.73
N ILE A 401 -16.42 13.58 -1.54
CA ILE A 401 -16.35 14.76 -0.66
C ILE A 401 -16.04 14.34 0.77
N ILE A 402 -16.64 13.26 1.28
CA ILE A 402 -16.34 12.74 2.62
C ILE A 402 -14.86 12.34 2.73
N TYR A 403 -14.32 11.61 1.75
CA TYR A 403 -12.89 11.32 1.73
C TYR A 403 -12.03 12.57 1.67
N LEU A 404 -12.40 13.54 0.83
CA LEU A 404 -11.66 14.78 0.66
C LEU A 404 -11.62 15.60 1.95
N ILE A 405 -12.72 15.67 2.70
CA ILE A 405 -12.78 16.35 4.00
C ILE A 405 -11.85 15.65 4.99
N ALA A 406 -11.92 14.33 5.11
CA ALA A 406 -11.04 13.57 6.00
C ALA A 406 -9.57 13.77 5.63
N TYR A 407 -9.25 13.70 4.33
CA TYR A 407 -7.92 13.94 3.79
C TYR A 407 -7.39 15.34 4.13
N ILE A 408 -8.19 16.39 3.90
CA ILE A 408 -7.79 17.77 4.18
C ILE A 408 -7.52 17.97 5.68
N ILE A 409 -8.37 17.42 6.56
CA ILE A 409 -8.16 17.53 8.02
C ILE A 409 -6.83 16.89 8.42
N VAL A 410 -6.51 15.70 7.91
CA VAL A 410 -5.23 15.05 8.24
C VAL A 410 -4.05 15.80 7.62
N LEU A 411 -4.16 16.25 6.36
CA LEU A 411 -3.10 17.02 5.70
C LEU A 411 -2.80 18.33 6.45
N LEU A 412 -3.83 19.07 6.86
CA LEU A 412 -3.66 20.29 7.65
C LEU A 412 -3.03 20.00 9.02
N SER A 413 -3.46 18.92 9.68
CA SER A 413 -2.85 18.44 10.93
C SER A 413 -1.36 18.12 10.76
N PHE A 414 -0.98 17.49 9.66
CA PHE A 414 0.42 17.19 9.32
C PHE A 414 1.23 18.48 9.06
N VAL A 415 0.72 19.37 8.19
CA VAL A 415 1.38 20.62 7.78
C VAL A 415 1.58 21.55 8.96
N VAL A 416 0.55 21.77 9.78
CA VAL A 416 0.61 22.65 10.96
C VAL A 416 1.61 22.12 11.97
N SER A 417 1.54 20.82 12.31
CA SER A 417 2.40 20.28 13.37
C SER A 417 3.86 20.16 12.94
N THR A 418 4.15 19.85 11.67
CA THR A 418 5.52 19.87 11.14
C THR A 418 6.08 21.29 11.01
N SER A 419 5.23 22.30 10.78
CA SER A 419 5.66 23.71 10.69
C SER A 419 5.99 24.33 12.04
N LYS A 420 5.27 23.97 13.11
CA LYS A 420 5.47 24.51 14.47
C LYS A 420 6.88 24.27 15.02
N TYR A 421 7.56 23.21 14.59
CA TYR A 421 8.92 22.88 15.03
C TYR A 421 9.99 23.93 14.62
N LYS A 422 9.64 24.84 13.68
CA LYS A 422 10.47 25.98 13.29
C LYS A 422 10.61 27.05 14.40
N ASN A 423 9.56 27.27 15.20
CA ASN A 423 9.52 28.41 16.14
C ASN A 423 10.45 28.25 17.36
N THR A 424 11.00 27.07 17.60
CA THR A 424 12.01 26.84 18.64
C THR A 424 13.42 27.29 18.26
N PHE A 425 13.70 27.55 16.98
CA PHE A 425 14.99 28.04 16.51
C PHE A 425 15.08 29.58 16.50
N ASP A 426 13.98 30.28 16.23
CA ASP A 426 13.97 31.75 16.19
C ASP A 426 13.91 32.41 17.59
N THR A 427 13.65 31.65 18.66
CA THR A 427 13.65 32.16 20.04
C THR A 427 15.00 32.10 20.75
N LEU A 428 16.05 31.57 20.11
CA LEU A 428 17.42 31.70 20.61
C LEU A 428 18.05 32.95 20.01
N SER A 429 17.65 34.12 20.52
CA SER A 429 18.38 35.36 20.27
C SER A 429 19.84 35.22 20.76
N PRO A 430 20.84 35.78 20.06
CA PRO A 430 22.26 35.66 20.40
C PRO A 430 22.69 36.50 21.63
N ARG A 431 21.84 36.64 22.66
CA ARG A 431 22.12 37.52 23.82
C ARG A 431 22.64 36.85 25.09
N THR A 432 22.89 35.54 25.11
CA THR A 432 23.36 34.86 26.34
C THR A 432 24.66 34.07 26.19
N LEU A 433 25.62 34.60 25.41
CA LEU A 433 27.02 34.13 25.40
C LEU A 433 28.02 35.18 25.91
N LYS A 434 27.58 36.03 26.85
CA LYS A 434 28.49 36.82 27.69
C LYS A 434 28.00 36.79 29.14
N ARG A 435 28.45 35.79 29.88
CA ARG A 435 28.93 35.90 31.26
C ARG A 435 29.56 34.60 31.70
#